data_AF-A0A7I0J621-F1
#
_entry.id   AF-A0A7I0J621-F1
#
_cell.length_a   1.000
_cell.length_b   1.000
_cell.length_c   1.000
_cell.angle_alpha   90.00
_cell.angle_beta   90.00
_cell.angle_gamma   90.00
#
_symmetry.space_group_name_H-M   'P 1'
#
loop_
_entity.id
_entity.type
_entity.pdbx_description
1 polymer ?
#
loop_
_entity_poly.entity_id
_entity_poly.type
_entity_poly.pdbx_seq_one_letter_code
_entity_poly.pdbx_strand_id
1 'polypeptide(L)'
;LMTIGRLDINTEGLLLLTNDGGLARVLELPATGWLRRYRARVHGKVEESALAGLRDGIAVDGVFYGSIEASLDREQGTNAWLTLGLREGKNREVKNILGALGLDVTRLIRISYGPFQLEDLPEGHVL
;
A
#
# COMPACT_ATOMS: atom_id res chain seq x y z
N LEU A 1 24.63 -0.61 0.56
CA LEU A 1 23.24 -1.00 0.24
C LEU A 1 22.36 0.21 0.48
N MET A 2 21.45 0.50 -0.45
CA MET A 2 20.44 1.55 -0.33
C MET A 2 19.06 0.94 -0.57
N THR A 3 18.03 1.55 0.04
CA THR A 3 16.64 1.13 -0.15
C THR A 3 16.09 1.67 -1.46
N ILE A 4 15.20 0.92 -2.10
CA ILE A 4 14.34 1.43 -3.18
C ILE A 4 12.99 1.77 -2.56
N GLY A 5 12.72 3.06 -2.49
CA GLY A 5 11.58 3.62 -1.79
C GLY A 5 11.71 3.45 -0.27
N ARG A 6 10.59 3.68 0.42
CA ARG A 6 10.50 3.62 1.88
C ARG A 6 9.31 2.79 2.32
N LEU A 7 9.40 2.26 3.54
CA LEU A 7 8.26 1.79 4.32
C LEU A 7 8.15 2.71 5.53
N ASP A 8 6.94 3.14 5.86
CA ASP A 8 6.72 3.90 7.09
C ASP A 8 6.97 3.01 8.30
N ILE A 9 7.38 3.59 9.44
CA ILE A 9 7.76 2.87 10.67
C ILE A 9 6.72 1.85 11.17
N ASN A 10 5.44 2.05 10.83
CA ASN A 10 4.32 1.16 11.19
C ASN A 10 3.79 0.41 9.95
N THR A 11 4.69 0.02 9.05
CA THR A 11 4.41 -0.75 7.83
C THR A 11 5.42 -1.87 7.72
N GLU A 12 4.93 -3.08 7.49
CA GLU A 12 5.70 -4.29 7.32
C GLU A 12 5.82 -4.66 5.82
N GLY A 13 6.62 -5.68 5.52
CA GLY A 13 6.63 -6.35 4.22
C GLY A 13 7.79 -5.96 3.32
N LEU A 14 7.59 -6.12 2.02
CA LEU A 14 8.65 -6.11 1.01
C LEU A 14 9.38 -4.77 0.95
N LEU A 15 10.69 -4.81 1.16
CA LEU A 15 11.62 -3.69 0.95
C LEU A 15 12.73 -4.14 0.02
N LEU A 16 12.89 -3.45 -1.10
CA LEU A 16 13.93 -3.77 -2.07
C LEU A 16 15.21 -3.01 -1.71
N LEU A 17 16.34 -3.69 -1.84
CA LEU A 17 17.68 -3.15 -1.59
C LEU A 17 18.52 -3.26 -2.86
N THR A 18 19.35 -2.27 -3.12
CA THR A 18 20.31 -2.28 -4.23
C THR A 18 21.63 -1.63 -3.83
N ASN A 19 22.69 -1.88 -4.60
CA ASN A 19 23.95 -1.14 -4.55
C ASN A 19 24.09 -0.14 -5.71
N ASP A 20 23.13 -0.09 -6.64
CA ASP A 20 23.11 0.81 -7.79
C ASP A 20 22.15 2.00 -7.54
N GLY A 21 22.72 3.20 -7.40
CA GLY A 21 21.94 4.42 -7.19
C GLY A 21 21.16 4.91 -8.40
N GLY A 22 21.61 4.59 -9.62
CA GLY A 22 20.86 4.85 -10.84
C GLY A 22 19.59 4.02 -10.88
N LEU A 23 19.71 2.72 -10.61
CA LEU A 23 18.56 1.81 -10.50
C LEU A 23 17.59 2.26 -9.39
N ALA A 24 18.10 2.58 -8.20
CA ALA A 24 17.25 3.05 -7.09
C ALA A 24 16.42 4.27 -7.49
N ARG A 25 17.07 5.28 -8.09
CA ARG A 25 16.40 6.49 -8.57
C ARG A 25 15.32 6.17 -9.61
N VAL A 26 15.64 5.35 -10.61
CA VAL A 26 14.68 4.99 -11.67
C VAL A 26 13.44 4.33 -11.08
N LEU A 27 13.62 3.41 -10.14
CA LEU A 27 12.51 2.67 -9.53
C LEU A 27 11.66 3.52 -8.56
N GLU A 28 12.21 4.60 -8.01
CA GLU A 28 11.50 5.54 -7.13
C GLU A 28 10.73 6.63 -7.88
N LEU A 29 11.09 6.92 -9.14
CA LEU A 29 10.43 7.98 -9.90
C LEU A 29 8.93 7.69 -10.07
N PRO A 30 8.05 8.69 -9.84
CA PRO A 30 6.61 8.55 -10.06
C PRO A 30 6.27 8.12 -11.50
N ALA A 31 7.07 8.57 -12.47
CA ALA A 31 6.92 8.23 -13.89
C ALA A 31 6.99 6.73 -14.18
N THR A 32 7.68 5.96 -13.32
CA THR A 32 7.77 4.50 -13.45
C THR A 32 6.41 3.84 -13.16
N GLY A 33 5.54 4.47 -12.35
CA GLY A 33 4.14 4.08 -12.18
C GLY A 33 3.93 2.63 -11.71
N TRP A 34 4.94 2.05 -11.06
CA TRP A 34 4.90 0.67 -10.62
C TRP A 34 3.84 0.47 -9.55
N LEU A 35 3.04 -0.58 -9.76
CA LEU A 35 1.98 -0.96 -8.85
C LEU A 35 2.59 -1.49 -7.55
N ARG A 36 2.15 -0.90 -6.44
CA ARG A 36 2.45 -1.34 -5.08
C ARG A 36 1.19 -1.97 -4.55
N ARG A 37 1.29 -3.23 -4.11
CA ARG A 37 0.16 -3.91 -3.47
C ARG A 37 0.38 -4.01 -1.99
N TYR A 38 -0.68 -3.74 -1.24
CA TYR A 38 -0.71 -3.78 0.20
C TYR A 38 -1.81 -4.69 0.68
N ARG A 39 -1.56 -5.37 1.79
CA ARG A 39 -2.60 -5.94 2.65
C ARG A 39 -2.76 -5.07 3.88
N ALA A 40 -3.98 -4.62 4.13
CA ALA A 40 -4.32 -3.82 5.28
C ALA A 40 -5.30 -4.57 6.18
N ARG A 41 -4.99 -4.67 7.47
CA ARG A 41 -5.97 -5.00 8.48
C ARG A 41 -6.59 -3.70 8.97
N VAL A 42 -7.92 -3.61 8.91
CA VAL A 42 -8.67 -2.44 9.34
C VAL A 42 -9.65 -2.81 10.44
N HIS A 43 -9.94 -1.83 11.30
CA HIS A 43 -11.07 -1.84 12.22
C HIS A 43 -12.13 -0.86 11.71
N GLY A 44 -13.40 -1.26 11.75
CA GLY A 44 -14.52 -0.48 11.24
C GLY A 44 -15.40 -1.28 10.28
N LYS A 45 -16.55 -0.70 9.91
CA LYS A 45 -17.47 -1.31 8.95
C LYS A 45 -16.99 -1.04 7.53
N VAL A 46 -16.67 -2.08 6.79
CA VAL A 46 -16.26 -1.96 5.38
C VAL A 46 -17.49 -1.90 4.49
N GLU A 47 -17.60 -0.85 3.69
CA GLU A 47 -18.59 -0.79 2.61
C GLU A 47 -17.90 -1.06 1.28
N GLU A 48 -18.21 -2.19 0.64
CA GLU A 48 -17.59 -2.59 -0.63
C GLU A 48 -17.83 -1.57 -1.76
N SER A 49 -18.96 -0.85 -1.73
CA SER A 49 -19.26 0.26 -2.63
C SER A 49 -18.28 1.42 -2.46
N ALA A 50 -17.90 1.75 -1.22
CA ALA A 50 -16.91 2.77 -0.93
C ALA A 50 -15.51 2.35 -1.41
N LEU A 51 -15.15 1.08 -1.24
CA LEU A 51 -13.91 0.53 -1.80
C LEU A 51 -13.91 0.57 -3.34
N ALA A 52 -15.03 0.21 -3.97
CA ALA A 52 -15.16 0.25 -5.43
C ALA A 52 -15.01 1.67 -5.99
N GLY A 53 -15.53 2.68 -5.27
CA GLY A 53 -15.41 4.09 -5.64
C GLY A 53 -13.97 4.61 -5.65
N LEU A 54 -13.03 3.97 -4.94
CA LEU A 54 -11.62 4.37 -4.95
C LEU A 54 -10.97 4.24 -6.34
N ARG A 55 -11.56 3.46 -7.26
CA ARG A 55 -11.10 3.37 -8.65
C ARG A 55 -11.17 4.70 -9.39
N ASP A 56 -12.06 5.60 -8.98
CA ASP A 56 -12.20 6.94 -9.56
C ASP A 56 -11.28 7.98 -8.90
N GLY A 57 -10.54 7.58 -7.86
CA GLY A 57 -9.73 8.46 -7.02
C GLY A 57 -10.54 9.11 -5.90
N ILE A 58 -9.84 9.79 -5.00
CA ILE A 58 -10.45 10.42 -3.81
C ILE A 58 -9.66 11.66 -3.39
N ALA A 59 -10.36 12.72 -2.97
CA ALA A 59 -9.73 13.88 -2.36
C ALA A 59 -9.84 13.78 -0.83
N VAL A 60 -8.71 13.85 -0.12
CA VAL A 60 -8.65 13.84 1.34
C VAL A 60 -7.73 14.98 1.78
N ASP A 61 -8.23 15.86 2.65
CA ASP A 61 -7.47 16.99 3.24
C ASP A 61 -6.73 17.85 2.20
N GLY A 62 -7.39 18.14 1.07
CA GLY A 62 -6.82 18.95 -0.02
C GLY A 62 -5.81 18.21 -0.90
N VAL A 63 -5.58 16.92 -0.67
CA VAL A 63 -4.74 16.06 -1.52
C VAL A 63 -5.64 15.14 -2.35
N PHE A 64 -5.51 15.21 -3.67
CA PHE A 64 -6.16 14.26 -4.56
C PHE A 64 -5.31 13.01 -4.72
N TYR A 65 -5.86 11.85 -4.40
CA TYR A 65 -5.28 10.53 -4.65
C TYR A 65 -5.90 9.94 -5.93
N GLY A 66 -5.05 9.36 -6.77
CA GLY A 66 -5.45 8.79 -8.05
C GLY A 66 -6.23 7.49 -7.90
N SER A 67 -6.44 6.80 -9.02
CA SER A 67 -7.13 5.49 -9.05
C SER A 67 -6.44 4.48 -8.15
N ILE A 68 -7.22 3.85 -7.27
CA ILE A 68 -6.79 2.80 -6.36
C ILE A 68 -7.68 1.58 -6.58
N GLU A 69 -7.05 0.42 -6.74
CA GLU A 69 -7.75 -0.86 -6.72
C GLU A 69 -7.88 -1.30 -5.26
N ALA A 70 -9.09 -1.52 -4.76
CA ALA A 70 -9.31 -2.03 -3.41
C ALA A 70 -10.33 -3.17 -3.42
N SER A 71 -10.09 -4.20 -2.61
CA SER A 71 -11.00 -5.32 -2.42
C SER A 71 -11.04 -5.76 -0.97
N LEU A 72 -12.20 -6.23 -0.52
CA LEU A 72 -12.36 -6.92 0.75
C LEU A 72 -11.91 -8.38 0.58
N ASP A 73 -10.91 -8.80 1.34
CA ASP A 73 -10.43 -10.19 1.34
C ASP A 73 -11.26 -11.05 2.31
N ARG A 74 -11.49 -10.51 3.51
CA ARG A 74 -12.18 -11.21 4.61
C ARG A 74 -12.66 -10.23 5.66
N GLU A 75 -13.83 -10.49 6.23
CA GLU A 75 -14.36 -9.77 7.38
C GLU A 75 -14.53 -10.72 8.58
N GLN A 76 -14.25 -10.22 9.79
CA GLN A 76 -14.42 -10.94 11.04
C GLN A 76 -14.78 -9.97 12.18
N GLY A 77 -16.06 -9.93 12.53
CA GLY A 77 -16.57 -9.00 13.54
C GLY A 77 -16.36 -7.56 13.09
N THR A 78 -15.69 -6.74 13.91
CA THR A 78 -15.38 -5.33 13.56
C THR A 78 -14.05 -5.16 12.82
N ASN A 79 -13.40 -6.25 12.43
CA ASN A 79 -12.13 -6.21 11.70
C ASN A 79 -12.30 -6.76 10.28
N ALA A 80 -11.53 -6.21 9.35
CA ALA A 80 -11.45 -6.72 7.99
C ALA A 80 -10.01 -6.71 7.46
N TRP A 81 -9.76 -7.58 6.49
CA TRP A 81 -8.56 -7.58 5.66
C TRP A 81 -8.91 -7.08 4.28
N LEU A 82 -8.12 -6.11 3.80
CA LEU A 82 -8.26 -5.50 2.49
C LEU A 82 -6.98 -5.72 1.68
N THR A 83 -7.12 -5.90 0.38
CA THR A 83 -6.03 -5.76 -0.57
C THR A 83 -6.17 -4.43 -1.30
N LEU A 84 -5.09 -3.66 -1.39
CA LEU A 84 -5.02 -2.38 -2.07
C LEU A 84 -3.91 -2.37 -3.12
N GLY A 85 -4.15 -1.78 -4.28
CA GLY A 85 -3.21 -1.54 -5.36
C GLY A 85 -3.14 -0.07 -5.72
N LEU A 86 -1.95 0.53 -5.61
CA LEU A 86 -1.71 1.94 -5.90
C LEU A 86 -0.42 2.12 -6.73
N ARG A 87 -0.43 3.09 -7.65
CA ARG A 87 0.72 3.39 -8.53
C ARG A 87 1.52 4.61 -8.09
N GLU A 88 0.93 5.41 -7.22
CA GLU A 88 1.61 6.50 -6.53
C GLU A 88 2.18 6.05 -5.18
N GLY A 89 2.82 6.98 -4.48
CA GLY A 89 3.52 6.72 -3.22
C GLY A 89 3.54 7.97 -2.36
N LYS A 90 2.39 8.62 -2.22
CA LYS A 90 2.24 9.79 -1.35
C LYS A 90 2.42 9.39 0.11
N ASN A 91 2.78 10.37 0.94
CA ASN A 91 3.04 10.12 2.36
C ASN A 91 1.80 9.52 3.03
N ARG A 92 1.96 8.33 3.62
CA ARG A 92 0.92 7.60 4.37
C ARG A 92 -0.39 7.40 3.61
N GLU A 93 -0.31 7.36 2.28
CA GLU A 93 -1.44 7.34 1.37
C GLU A 93 -2.53 6.34 1.75
N VAL A 94 -2.18 5.06 1.94
CA VAL A 94 -3.15 4.01 2.32
C VAL A 94 -3.89 4.34 3.62
N LYS A 95 -3.19 4.89 4.62
CA LYS A 95 -3.78 5.23 5.92
C LYS A 95 -4.71 6.43 5.82
N ASN A 96 -4.34 7.43 5.02
CA ASN A 96 -5.15 8.63 4.82
C ASN A 96 -6.45 8.29 4.08
N ILE A 97 -6.35 7.49 3.00
CA ILE A 97 -7.50 7.06 2.20
C ILE A 97 -8.46 6.22 3.03
N LEU A 98 -7.96 5.17 3.70
CA LEU A 98 -8.81 4.30 4.51
C LEU A 98 -9.40 5.05 5.71
N GLY A 99 -8.64 5.95 6.33
CA GLY A 99 -9.14 6.82 7.40
C GLY A 99 -10.28 7.73 6.93
N ALA A 100 -10.21 8.26 5.70
CA ALA A 100 -11.30 9.05 5.11
C ALA A 100 -12.58 8.22 4.86
N LEU A 101 -12.44 6.90 4.71
CA LEU A 101 -13.57 5.95 4.65
C LEU A 101 -14.06 5.51 6.05
N GLY A 102 -13.51 6.08 7.13
CA GLY A 102 -13.85 5.71 8.51
C GLY A 102 -13.22 4.39 8.97
N LEU A 103 -12.14 3.95 8.34
CA LEU A 103 -11.46 2.70 8.64
C LEU A 103 -10.11 2.95 9.33
N ASP A 104 -9.92 2.35 10.50
CA ASP A 104 -8.68 2.45 11.26
C ASP A 104 -7.70 1.35 10.83
N VAL A 105 -6.59 1.72 10.20
CA VAL A 105 -5.56 0.77 9.77
C VAL A 105 -4.73 0.29 10.97
N THR A 106 -4.92 -0.96 11.37
CA THR A 106 -4.21 -1.59 12.51
C THR A 106 -2.96 -2.33 12.08
N ARG A 107 -2.90 -2.82 10.84
CA ARG A 107 -1.71 -3.45 10.25
C ARG A 107 -1.64 -3.14 8.77
N LEU A 108 -0.43 -2.88 8.25
CA LEU A 108 -0.22 -2.61 6.84
C LEU A 108 1.04 -3.35 6.37
N ILE A 109 0.89 -4.16 5.32
CA ILE A 109 1.96 -5.01 4.79
C ILE A 109 2.08 -4.74 3.30
N ARG A 110 3.26 -4.32 2.82
CA ARG A 110 3.51 -4.25 1.37
C ARG A 110 3.84 -5.65 0.85
N ILE A 111 2.97 -6.21 0.03
CA ILE A 111 3.12 -7.58 -0.48
C ILE A 111 3.76 -7.64 -1.87
N SER A 112 3.74 -6.53 -2.63
CA SER A 112 4.46 -6.45 -3.91
C SER A 112 4.89 -5.03 -4.26
N TYR A 113 5.96 -4.93 -5.04
CA TYR A 113 6.46 -3.69 -5.64
C TYR A 113 6.84 -3.96 -7.10
N GLY A 114 6.00 -3.52 -8.04
CA GLY A 114 6.17 -3.86 -9.45
C GLY A 114 6.21 -5.38 -9.69
N PRO A 115 7.26 -5.93 -10.31
CA PRO A 115 7.39 -7.38 -10.56
C PRO A 115 7.80 -8.18 -9.31
N PHE A 116 8.21 -7.52 -8.24
CA PHE A 116 8.73 -8.19 -7.04
C PHE A 116 7.61 -8.48 -6.05
N GLN A 117 7.60 -9.71 -5.51
CA GLN A 117 6.61 -10.20 -4.57
C GLN A 117 7.26 -10.59 -3.24
N LEU A 118 6.53 -10.43 -2.14
CA LEU A 118 6.98 -10.86 -0.82
C LEU A 118 6.97 -12.39 -0.67
N GLU A 119 5.97 -13.05 -1.27
CA GLU A 119 5.74 -14.50 -1.17
C GLU A 119 5.81 -14.98 0.29
N ASP A 120 6.54 -16.07 0.54
CA ASP A 120 6.71 -16.68 1.86
C ASP A 120 7.98 -16.20 2.58
N LEU A 121 8.58 -15.08 2.14
CA LEU A 121 9.79 -14.53 2.75
C LEU A 121 9.52 -14.16 4.22
N PRO A 122 10.20 -14.78 5.20
CA PRO A 122 9.93 -14.50 6.60
C PRO A 122 10.41 -13.10 6.98
N GLU A 123 9.82 -12.54 8.04
CA GLU A 123 10.21 -11.24 8.56
C GLU A 123 11.72 -11.19 8.89
N GLY A 124 12.36 -10.09 8.51
CA GLY A 124 13.80 -9.87 8.73
C GLY A 124 14.74 -10.64 7.78
N HIS A 125 14.21 -11.45 6.85
CA HIS A 125 15.03 -12.20 5.90
C HIS A 125 15.26 -11.43 4.60
N VAL A 126 16.37 -11.75 3.92
CA VAL A 126 16.80 -11.15 2.65
C VAL A 126 17.16 -12.29 1.69
N LEU A 127 16.78 -12.16 0.42
CA LEU A 127 17.13 -13.08 -0.67
C LEU A 127 18.48 -12.75 -1.30
#